data_AF-A0A926CA26-F1
#
_entry.id   AF-A0A926CA26-F1
#
_cell.length_a   1.000
_cell.length_b   1.000
_cell.length_c   1.000
_cell.angle_alpha   90.00
_cell.angle_beta   90.00
_cell.angle_gamma   90.00
#
_symmetry.space_group_name_H-M   'P 1'
#
loop_
_entity.id
_entity.type
_entity.pdbx_description
1 polymer ?
#
loop_
_entity_poly.entity_id
_entity_poly.type
_entity_poly.pdbx_seq_one_letter_code
_entity_poly.pdbx_strand_id
1 'polypeptide(L)'
;MDLFDAIRQRHTTNGLFADRPIAPEHLRTILEMAARAPSHFNSQPWRFVAIEDAERRAAIAAIAGDSMRQLMAEGRFVNQYRRFFRFSAAEAEQSHDGIHFDTMPGVLKPFAKYILTERGGQVMNTFQVPRVLGNDARKLVASSPLLLGIALDRSLFQQGELTGLYTSISLGAVVQTIWLSATAQGMGLQFVSTPQEIPEQWARVSNLLGVPAEYELILLLRLGYEDPTIKRPTIDWTSPQRKAVEELAFRETWGQPFADRTAHGE
;
A
#
# COMPACT_ATOMS: atom_id res chain seq x y z
N MET A 1 5.98 7.81 -20.94
CA MET A 1 5.51 6.42 -20.77
C MET A 1 4.08 6.33 -21.29
N ASP A 2 3.71 5.26 -21.98
CA ASP A 2 2.31 4.99 -22.35
C ASP A 2 1.47 4.57 -21.11
N LEU A 3 0.15 4.73 -21.18
CA LEU A 3 -0.79 4.31 -20.15
C LEU A 3 -0.69 2.81 -19.83
N PHE A 4 -0.68 1.93 -20.85
CA PHE A 4 -0.66 0.49 -20.60
C PHE A 4 0.67 0.04 -20.01
N ASP A 5 1.77 0.64 -20.47
CA ASP A 5 3.08 0.48 -19.83
C ASP A 5 3.06 0.91 -18.36
N ALA A 6 2.49 2.07 -18.04
CA ALA A 6 2.36 2.51 -16.66
C ALA A 6 1.53 1.53 -15.81
N ILE A 7 0.44 0.98 -16.34
CA ILE A 7 -0.39 -0.02 -15.64
C ILE A 7 0.42 -1.28 -15.33
N ARG A 8 1.25 -1.75 -16.27
CA ARG A 8 2.05 -2.98 -16.10
C ARG A 8 3.27 -2.77 -15.20
N GLN A 9 3.92 -1.62 -15.29
CA GLN A 9 5.16 -1.32 -14.56
C GLN A 9 4.91 -0.84 -13.13
N ARG A 10 3.75 -0.24 -12.87
CA ARG A 10 3.36 0.24 -11.54
C ARG A 10 3.37 -0.91 -10.55
N HIS A 11 4.17 -0.76 -9.50
CA HIS A 11 4.27 -1.71 -8.41
C HIS A 11 4.41 -0.98 -7.07
N THR A 12 4.29 -1.73 -5.98
CA THR A 12 4.58 -1.23 -4.64
C THR A 12 6.08 -1.21 -4.43
N THR A 13 6.62 -0.02 -4.24
CA THR A 13 8.05 0.13 -3.93
C THR A 13 8.23 -0.18 -2.46
N ASN A 14 8.87 -1.29 -2.11
CA ASN A 14 9.07 -1.67 -0.71
C ASN A 14 10.40 -1.13 -0.14
N GLY A 15 11.35 -0.77 -1.01
CA GLY A 15 12.67 -0.26 -0.64
C GLY A 15 12.74 1.25 -0.45
N LEU A 16 13.94 1.76 -0.15
CA LEU A 16 14.20 3.20 -0.05
C LEU A 16 14.02 3.84 -1.44
N PHE A 17 13.65 5.12 -1.44
CA PHE A 17 13.69 5.95 -2.64
C PHE A 17 15.07 6.61 -2.77
N ALA A 18 15.36 7.15 -3.95
CA ALA A 18 16.54 7.99 -4.15
C ALA A 18 16.54 9.18 -3.19
N ASP A 19 17.72 9.53 -2.67
CA ASP A 19 17.91 10.64 -1.74
C ASP A 19 17.94 11.99 -2.48
N ARG A 20 16.77 12.37 -3.02
CA ARG A 20 16.54 13.64 -3.69
C ARG A 20 15.08 14.07 -3.52
N PRO A 21 14.82 15.38 -3.40
CA PRO A 21 13.46 15.90 -3.26
C PRO A 21 12.61 15.60 -4.50
N ILE A 22 11.29 15.57 -4.32
CA ILE A 22 10.34 15.54 -5.45
C ILE A 22 10.40 16.89 -6.16
N ALA A 23 10.40 16.88 -7.48
CA ALA A 23 10.39 18.13 -8.23
C ALA A 23 9.01 18.80 -8.07
N PRO A 24 8.92 20.12 -7.81
CA PRO A 24 7.64 20.78 -7.58
C PRO A 24 6.62 20.57 -8.71
N GLU A 25 7.09 20.55 -9.96
CA GLU A 25 6.29 20.26 -11.16
C GLU A 25 5.75 18.84 -11.17
N HIS A 26 6.49 17.87 -10.62
CA HIS A 26 6.04 16.49 -10.54
C HIS A 26 4.95 16.29 -9.49
N LEU A 27 5.12 16.90 -8.31
CA LEU A 27 4.09 16.91 -7.27
C LEU A 27 2.82 17.60 -7.77
N ARG A 28 2.96 18.77 -8.41
CA ARG A 28 1.84 19.47 -9.04
C ARG A 28 1.11 18.58 -10.05
N THR A 29 1.86 17.92 -10.95
CA THR A 29 1.29 17.02 -11.96
C THR A 29 0.51 15.88 -11.30
N ILE A 30 1.06 15.25 -10.25
CA ILE A 30 0.35 14.19 -9.51
C ILE A 30 -0.98 14.69 -8.97
N LEU A 31 -0.99 15.86 -8.32
CA LEU A 31 -2.21 16.41 -7.71
C LEU A 31 -3.23 16.85 -8.76
N GLU A 32 -2.79 17.44 -9.88
CA GLU A 32 -3.65 17.83 -11.00
C GLU A 32 -4.25 16.62 -11.74
N MET A 33 -3.53 15.49 -11.79
CA MET A 33 -4.07 14.24 -12.32
C MET A 33 -5.05 13.62 -11.32
N ALA A 34 -4.70 13.59 -10.03
CA ALA A 34 -5.60 13.10 -8.97
C ALA A 34 -6.94 13.84 -8.96
N ALA A 35 -6.92 15.16 -9.14
CA ALA A 35 -8.12 15.99 -9.23
C ALA A 35 -9.05 15.66 -10.41
N ARG A 36 -8.54 15.00 -11.45
CA ARG A 36 -9.34 14.53 -12.60
C ARG A 36 -10.00 13.18 -12.38
N ALA A 37 -9.79 12.53 -11.24
CA ALA A 37 -10.45 11.27 -10.93
C ALA A 37 -11.99 11.44 -10.91
N PRO A 38 -12.76 10.44 -11.36
CA PRO A 38 -14.20 10.50 -11.31
C PRO A 38 -14.71 10.50 -9.87
N SER A 39 -15.82 11.21 -9.64
CA SER A 39 -16.55 11.17 -8.37
C SER A 39 -18.05 11.23 -8.60
N HIS A 40 -18.81 10.56 -7.73
CA HIS A 40 -20.27 10.61 -7.76
C HIS A 40 -20.76 12.06 -7.57
N PHE A 41 -21.70 12.50 -8.41
CA PHE A 41 -22.13 13.90 -8.54
C PHE A 41 -21.02 14.93 -8.78
N ASN A 42 -19.83 14.49 -9.22
CA ASN A 42 -18.63 15.34 -9.29
C ASN A 42 -18.28 16.02 -7.94
N SER A 43 -18.59 15.35 -6.83
CA SER A 43 -18.46 15.90 -5.47
C SER A 43 -17.03 16.16 -5.01
N GLN A 44 -16.03 15.50 -5.61
CA GLN A 44 -14.60 15.68 -5.30
C GLN A 44 -14.30 15.71 -3.79
N PRO A 45 -14.68 14.66 -3.04
CA PRO A 45 -14.69 14.64 -1.57
C PRO A 45 -13.30 14.63 -0.93
N TRP A 46 -12.23 14.55 -1.71
CA TRP A 46 -10.87 14.38 -1.22
C TRP A 46 -10.16 15.70 -0.92
N ARG A 47 -9.26 15.66 0.08
CA ARG A 47 -8.23 16.67 0.32
C ARG A 47 -6.87 15.99 0.43
N PHE A 48 -5.84 16.69 -0.01
CA PHE A 48 -4.46 16.19 -0.01
C PHE A 48 -3.59 17.03 0.92
N VAL A 49 -2.70 16.37 1.66
CA VAL A 49 -1.66 17.03 2.46
C VAL A 49 -0.31 16.48 2.02
N ALA A 50 0.50 17.30 1.34
CA ALA A 50 1.87 16.96 0.98
C ALA A 50 2.80 17.30 2.17
N ILE A 51 3.60 16.32 2.60
CA ILE A 51 4.53 16.46 3.73
C ILE A 51 5.97 16.28 3.24
N GLU A 52 6.66 17.40 3.08
CA GLU A 52 8.07 17.48 2.70
C GLU A 52 8.99 17.93 3.86
N ASP A 53 8.39 18.38 4.96
CA ASP A 53 9.12 18.80 6.15
C ASP A 53 9.74 17.60 6.89
N ALA A 54 11.06 17.66 7.10
CA ALA A 54 11.83 16.55 7.64
C ALA A 54 11.42 16.20 9.09
N GLU A 55 11.09 17.21 9.91
CA GLU A 55 10.67 16.99 11.29
C GLU A 55 9.31 16.29 11.35
N ARG A 56 8.33 16.76 10.57
CA ARG A 56 7.02 16.06 10.44
C ARG A 56 7.17 14.65 9.91
N ARG A 57 7.99 14.42 8.87
CA ARG A 57 8.25 13.05 8.37
C ARG A 57 8.87 12.16 9.45
N ALA A 58 9.82 12.68 10.24
CA ALA A 58 10.45 11.93 11.31
C ALA A 58 9.46 11.58 12.44
N ALA A 59 8.53 12.48 12.78
CA ALA A 59 7.48 12.22 13.76
C ALA A 59 6.49 11.13 13.28
N ILE A 60 6.04 11.21 12.02
CA ILE A 60 5.19 10.17 11.41
C ILE A 60 5.94 8.83 11.33
N ALA A 61 7.22 8.86 11.00
CA ALA A 61 8.07 7.67 10.95
C ALA A 61 8.21 6.98 12.30
N ALA A 62 8.32 7.75 13.39
CA ALA A 62 8.33 7.20 14.74
C ALA A 62 7.01 6.46 15.05
N ILE A 63 5.87 7.07 14.71
CA ILE A 63 4.54 6.46 14.88
C ILE A 63 4.44 5.16 14.04
N ALA A 64 4.88 5.18 12.78
CA ALA A 64 4.87 4.00 11.91
C ALA A 64 5.73 2.84 12.43
N GLY A 65 6.94 3.15 12.93
CA GLY A 65 7.83 2.16 13.54
C GLY A 65 7.28 1.56 14.83
N ASP A 66 6.73 2.40 15.71
CA ASP A 66 6.09 1.94 16.95
C ASP A 66 4.86 1.07 16.67
N SER A 67 4.04 1.47 15.69
CA SER A 67 2.85 0.73 15.25
C SER A 67 3.22 -0.63 14.68
N MET A 68 4.23 -0.69 13.81
CA MET A 68 4.73 -1.96 13.25
C MET A 68 5.24 -2.89 14.35
N ARG A 69 6.03 -2.38 15.30
CA ARG A 69 6.53 -3.17 16.43
C ARG A 69 5.38 -3.74 17.26
N GLN A 70 4.36 -2.92 17.56
CA GLN A 70 3.20 -3.33 18.33
C GLN A 70 2.39 -4.42 17.60
N LEU A 71 2.04 -4.21 16.33
CA LEU A 71 1.28 -5.17 15.53
C LEU A 71 1.95 -6.55 15.43
N MET A 72 3.27 -6.55 15.27
CA MET A 72 4.05 -7.79 15.19
C MET A 72 4.15 -8.51 16.54
N ALA A 73 4.29 -7.77 17.63
CA ALA A 73 4.35 -8.33 18.98
C ALA A 73 3.00 -8.94 19.41
N GLU A 74 1.88 -8.32 19.02
CA GLU A 74 0.53 -8.80 19.32
C GLU A 74 0.05 -9.92 18.37
N GLY A 75 0.73 -10.14 17.25
CA GLY A 75 0.40 -11.18 16.28
C GLY A 75 -0.89 -10.97 15.48
N ARG A 76 -1.66 -9.89 15.71
CA ARG A 76 -2.90 -9.58 14.99
C ARG A 76 -2.71 -9.54 13.48
N PHE A 77 -1.66 -8.84 13.04
CA PHE A 77 -1.32 -8.69 11.62
C PHE A 77 -1.10 -10.05 10.95
N VAL A 78 -0.33 -10.92 11.60
CA VAL A 78 -0.07 -12.25 11.07
C VAL A 78 -1.36 -13.08 11.02
N ASN A 79 -2.16 -13.08 12.08
CA ASN A 79 -3.42 -13.83 12.09
C ASN A 79 -4.40 -13.39 11.00
N GLN A 80 -4.48 -12.09 10.72
CA GLN A 80 -5.37 -11.52 9.72
C GLN A 80 -4.88 -11.76 8.28
N TYR A 81 -3.58 -11.61 8.03
CA TYR A 81 -3.03 -11.58 6.66
C TYR A 81 -2.27 -12.83 6.25
N ARG A 82 -2.00 -13.78 7.16
CA ARG A 82 -1.23 -15.01 6.88
C ARG A 82 -1.68 -15.79 5.65
N ARG A 83 -2.97 -15.77 5.33
CA ARG A 83 -3.52 -16.45 4.14
C ARG A 83 -2.96 -15.92 2.81
N PHE A 84 -2.37 -14.72 2.81
CA PHE A 84 -1.75 -14.08 1.64
C PHE A 84 -0.23 -14.16 1.63
N PHE A 85 0.40 -14.81 2.61
CA PHE A 85 1.85 -14.97 2.64
C PHE A 85 2.25 -16.21 1.86
N ARG A 86 3.27 -16.09 1.01
CA ARG A 86 3.91 -17.17 0.26
C ARG A 86 5.37 -17.22 0.65
N PHE A 87 5.89 -18.42 0.92
CA PHE A 87 7.28 -18.63 1.33
C PHE A 87 8.07 -19.44 0.29
N SER A 88 7.45 -19.75 -0.85
CA SER A 88 8.15 -20.27 -2.02
C SER A 88 7.57 -19.72 -3.33
N ALA A 89 8.39 -19.72 -4.38
CA ALA A 89 7.95 -19.34 -5.72
C ALA A 89 6.86 -20.28 -6.25
N ALA A 90 6.92 -21.57 -5.91
CA ALA A 90 5.91 -22.55 -6.30
C ALA A 90 4.54 -22.25 -5.66
N GLU A 91 4.51 -21.87 -4.38
CA GLU A 91 3.27 -21.44 -3.70
C GLU A 91 2.67 -20.19 -4.35
N ALA A 92 3.52 -19.22 -4.71
CA ALA A 92 3.08 -17.98 -5.34
C ALA A 92 2.53 -18.23 -6.75
N GLU A 93 3.20 -19.06 -7.54
CA GLU A 93 2.74 -19.42 -8.89
C GLU A 93 1.42 -20.19 -8.83
N GLN A 94 1.25 -21.10 -7.88
CA GLN A 94 0.04 -21.91 -7.76
C GLN A 94 -1.18 -21.10 -7.32
N SER A 95 -1.02 -20.11 -6.43
CA SER A 95 -2.18 -19.35 -5.91
C SER A 95 -2.55 -18.13 -6.78
N HIS A 96 -1.64 -17.72 -7.67
CA HIS A 96 -1.79 -16.54 -8.52
C HIS A 96 -2.10 -15.22 -7.76
N ASP A 97 -1.79 -15.17 -6.45
CA ASP A 97 -2.06 -14.04 -5.55
C ASP A 97 -1.14 -14.02 -4.32
N GLY A 98 -1.29 -12.97 -3.50
CA GLY A 98 -0.54 -12.81 -2.25
C GLY A 98 0.84 -12.18 -2.44
N ILE A 99 1.63 -12.20 -1.35
CA ILE A 99 2.99 -11.68 -1.29
C ILE A 99 3.98 -12.81 -1.07
N HIS A 100 4.97 -12.91 -1.96
CA HIS A 100 6.04 -13.88 -1.87
C HIS A 100 7.26 -13.28 -1.19
N PHE A 101 7.57 -13.76 0.01
CA PHE A 101 8.76 -13.37 0.76
C PHE A 101 10.00 -14.02 0.14
N ASP A 102 10.59 -13.33 -0.83
CA ASP A 102 11.80 -13.75 -1.52
C ASP A 102 13.08 -13.26 -0.84
N THR A 103 12.96 -12.24 0.03
CA THR A 103 14.07 -11.67 0.80
C THR A 103 13.78 -11.80 2.29
N MET A 104 14.56 -12.62 2.98
CA MET A 104 14.52 -12.75 4.45
C MET A 104 15.84 -13.29 5.01
N PRO A 105 16.20 -12.98 6.26
CA PRO A 105 17.36 -13.57 6.94
C PRO A 105 17.34 -15.10 6.88
N GLY A 106 18.47 -15.72 6.52
CA GLY A 106 18.58 -17.18 6.39
C GLY A 106 18.17 -17.93 7.66
N VAL A 107 18.41 -17.34 8.84
CA VAL A 107 18.01 -17.88 10.14
C VAL A 107 16.50 -17.98 10.33
N LEU A 108 15.70 -17.18 9.62
CA LEU A 108 14.23 -17.21 9.70
C LEU A 108 13.60 -18.20 8.70
N LYS A 109 14.31 -18.61 7.65
CA LYS A 109 13.77 -19.50 6.60
C LYS A 109 13.20 -20.82 7.15
N PRO A 110 13.86 -21.55 8.08
CA PRO A 110 13.31 -22.77 8.67
C PRO A 110 12.01 -22.54 9.45
N PHE A 111 11.82 -21.30 9.93
CA PHE A 111 10.71 -20.90 10.78
C PHE A 111 9.56 -20.23 10.01
N ALA A 112 9.75 -19.94 8.72
CA ALA A 112 8.79 -19.24 7.87
C ALA A 112 7.38 -19.88 7.91
N LYS A 113 7.32 -21.21 7.79
CA LYS A 113 6.06 -21.97 7.90
C LYS A 113 5.39 -21.90 9.28
N TYR A 114 6.17 -21.66 10.34
CA TYR A 114 5.66 -21.54 11.71
C TYR A 114 5.17 -20.12 12.01
N ILE A 115 5.61 -19.09 11.26
CA ILE A 115 5.02 -17.74 11.32
C ILE A 115 3.50 -17.83 11.09
N LEU A 116 3.02 -18.77 10.26
CA LEU A 116 1.61 -18.99 9.97
C LEU A 116 0.80 -19.67 11.09
N THR A 117 1.43 -20.01 12.21
CA THR A 117 0.83 -20.73 13.35
C THR A 117 0.76 -19.86 14.60
N GLU A 118 -0.07 -20.22 15.57
CA GLU A 118 -0.16 -19.49 16.86
C GLU A 118 1.19 -19.43 17.61
N ARG A 119 2.05 -20.45 17.45
CA ARG A 119 3.41 -20.46 18.01
C ARG A 119 4.39 -19.52 17.27
N GLY A 120 4.01 -19.05 16.08
CA GLY A 120 4.81 -18.15 15.25
C GLY A 120 5.11 -16.81 15.94
N GLY A 121 4.16 -16.27 16.70
CA GLY A 121 4.34 -15.04 17.49
C GLY A 121 5.51 -15.12 18.47
N GLN A 122 5.62 -16.24 19.19
CA GLN A 122 6.71 -16.48 20.15
C GLN A 122 8.08 -16.60 19.47
N VAL A 123 8.11 -17.25 18.31
CA VAL A 123 9.33 -17.38 17.49
C VAL A 123 9.78 -16.00 16.98
N MET A 124 8.87 -15.19 16.45
CA MET A 124 9.17 -13.83 15.98
C MET A 124 9.75 -12.94 17.08
N ASN A 125 9.19 -13.03 18.31
CA ASN A 125 9.69 -12.28 19.46
C ASN A 125 11.10 -12.70 19.87
N THR A 126 11.39 -14.01 19.87
CA THR A 126 12.72 -14.56 20.21
C THR A 126 13.81 -14.00 19.30
N PHE A 127 13.51 -13.84 18.00
CA PHE A 127 14.45 -13.31 17.02
C PHE A 127 14.37 -11.78 16.85
N GLN A 128 13.68 -11.08 17.75
CA GLN A 128 13.50 -9.61 17.71
C GLN A 128 12.94 -9.08 16.39
N VAL A 129 12.17 -9.90 15.64
CA VAL A 129 11.56 -9.51 14.37
C VAL A 129 10.71 -8.25 14.49
N PRO A 130 9.87 -8.06 15.54
CA PRO A 130 9.12 -6.82 15.72
C PRO A 130 10.00 -5.57 15.79
N ARG A 131 11.17 -5.67 16.44
CA ARG A 131 12.11 -4.54 16.57
C ARG A 131 12.75 -4.21 15.22
N VAL A 132 13.15 -5.23 14.47
CA VAL A 132 13.74 -5.06 13.13
C VAL A 132 12.73 -4.43 12.18
N LEU A 133 11.52 -4.99 12.09
CA LEU A 133 10.46 -4.45 11.21
C LEU A 133 10.03 -3.05 11.62
N GLY A 134 9.97 -2.75 12.92
CA GLY A 134 9.70 -1.39 13.40
C GLY A 134 10.78 -0.38 12.99
N ASN A 135 12.06 -0.76 13.08
CA ASN A 135 13.16 0.09 12.64
C ASN A 135 13.16 0.29 11.12
N ASP A 136 12.89 -0.76 10.35
CA ASP A 136 12.79 -0.68 8.89
C ASP A 136 11.63 0.22 8.46
N ALA A 137 10.44 0.05 9.06
CA ALA A 137 9.29 0.92 8.81
C ALA A 137 9.60 2.40 9.13
N ARG A 138 10.23 2.68 10.27
CA ARG A 138 10.67 4.02 10.63
C ARG A 138 11.65 4.58 9.60
N LYS A 139 12.65 3.79 9.19
CA LYS A 139 13.65 4.22 8.21
C LYS A 139 13.00 4.55 6.86
N LEU A 140 12.16 3.66 6.34
CA LEU A 140 11.48 3.83 5.06
C LEU A 140 10.63 5.10 5.03
N VAL A 141 9.87 5.38 6.09
CA VAL A 141 9.03 6.58 6.18
C VAL A 141 9.88 7.85 6.31
N ALA A 142 10.87 7.84 7.21
CA ALA A 142 11.70 9.03 7.46
C ALA A 142 12.53 9.45 6.24
N SER A 143 13.03 8.48 5.48
CA SER A 143 13.87 8.71 4.30
C SER A 143 13.07 8.94 3.01
N SER A 144 11.74 8.84 3.04
CA SER A 144 10.94 9.11 1.86
C SER A 144 10.84 10.62 1.64
N PRO A 145 11.16 11.15 0.44
CA PRO A 145 11.19 12.59 0.21
C PRO A 145 9.81 13.23 0.31
N LEU A 146 8.74 12.48 0.05
CA LEU A 146 7.36 12.94 0.17
C LEU A 146 6.50 11.90 0.91
N LEU A 147 5.72 12.37 1.89
CA LEU A 147 4.51 11.68 2.31
C LEU A 147 3.29 12.44 1.80
N LEU A 148 2.24 11.72 1.43
CA LEU A 148 0.98 12.28 0.93
C LEU A 148 -0.17 11.72 1.77
N GLY A 149 -0.76 12.58 2.61
CA GLY A 149 -2.00 12.29 3.30
C GLY A 149 -3.20 12.53 2.38
N ILE A 150 -4.17 11.63 2.42
CA ILE A 150 -5.44 11.77 1.69
C ILE A 150 -6.57 11.68 2.71
N ALA A 151 -7.37 12.73 2.79
CA ALA A 151 -8.54 12.80 3.65
C ALA A 151 -9.82 12.89 2.83
N LEU A 152 -10.93 12.39 3.38
CA LEU A 152 -12.26 12.45 2.77
C LEU A 152 -13.22 13.26 3.63
N ASP A 153 -14.13 13.98 2.99
CA ASP A 153 -15.25 14.68 3.65
C ASP A 153 -16.16 13.66 4.36
N ARG A 154 -16.33 13.82 5.68
CA ARG A 154 -17.13 12.90 6.51
C ARG A 154 -18.61 12.91 6.16
N SER A 155 -19.13 14.00 5.63
CA SER A 155 -20.53 14.09 5.20
C SER A 155 -20.82 13.17 4.00
N LEU A 156 -19.79 12.83 3.22
CA LEU A 156 -19.90 11.97 2.05
C LEU A 156 -19.36 10.55 2.32
N PHE A 157 -18.32 10.42 3.14
CA PHE A 157 -17.74 9.14 3.54
C PHE A 157 -18.44 8.53 4.76
N GLN A 158 -19.67 8.06 4.56
CA GLN A 158 -20.47 7.43 5.63
C GLN A 158 -20.52 5.91 5.47
N GLN A 159 -19.97 5.17 6.44
CA GLN A 159 -19.91 3.72 6.38
C GLN A 159 -21.32 3.10 6.41
N GLY A 160 -21.59 2.18 5.48
CA GLY A 160 -22.90 1.52 5.35
C GLY A 160 -23.87 2.25 4.42
N GLU A 161 -23.59 3.51 4.07
CA GLU A 161 -24.39 4.28 3.13
C GLU A 161 -23.87 4.17 1.68
N LEU A 162 -24.77 4.33 0.70
CA LEU A 162 -24.39 4.32 -0.72
C LEU A 162 -23.40 5.44 -1.05
N THR A 163 -23.53 6.60 -0.42
CA THR A 163 -22.59 7.71 -0.55
C THR A 163 -21.18 7.32 -0.10
N GLY A 164 -21.04 6.56 0.99
CA GLY A 164 -19.76 6.02 1.44
C GLY A 164 -19.15 5.02 0.46
N LEU A 165 -19.97 4.15 -0.14
CA LEU A 165 -19.53 3.23 -1.20
C LEU A 165 -18.99 4.01 -2.41
N TYR A 166 -19.75 4.97 -2.93
CA TYR A 166 -19.32 5.78 -4.08
C TYR A 166 -18.08 6.61 -3.78
N THR A 167 -17.97 7.13 -2.57
CA THR A 167 -16.79 7.85 -2.10
C THR A 167 -15.57 6.93 -2.07
N SER A 168 -15.74 5.68 -1.62
CA SER A 168 -14.66 4.66 -1.61
C SER A 168 -14.19 4.31 -3.02
N ILE A 169 -15.12 4.16 -3.98
CA ILE A 169 -14.80 3.94 -5.39
C ILE A 169 -14.01 5.12 -5.95
N SER A 170 -14.44 6.34 -5.64
CA SER A 170 -13.78 7.57 -6.09
C SER A 170 -12.37 7.69 -5.51
N LEU A 171 -12.17 7.33 -4.23
CA LEU A 171 -10.85 7.25 -3.61
C LEU A 171 -9.94 6.24 -4.32
N GLY A 172 -10.48 5.07 -4.67
CA GLY A 172 -9.72 4.07 -5.46
C GLY A 172 -9.23 4.64 -6.79
N ALA A 173 -10.07 5.40 -7.50
CA ALA A 173 -9.70 6.07 -8.74
C ALA A 173 -8.66 7.17 -8.54
N VAL A 174 -8.75 7.95 -7.46
CA VAL A 174 -7.73 8.94 -7.06
C VAL A 174 -6.38 8.27 -6.82
N VAL A 175 -6.34 7.22 -6.00
CA VAL A 175 -5.11 6.50 -5.66
C VAL A 175 -4.47 5.89 -6.89
N GLN A 176 -5.26 5.23 -7.74
CA GLN A 176 -4.75 4.64 -8.98
C GLN A 176 -4.18 5.70 -9.92
N THR A 177 -4.86 6.85 -10.06
CA THR A 177 -4.39 7.96 -10.88
C THR A 177 -3.09 8.55 -10.34
N ILE A 178 -2.97 8.75 -9.03
CA ILE A 178 -1.72 9.19 -8.36
C ILE A 178 -0.57 8.23 -8.70
N TRP A 179 -0.82 6.93 -8.56
CA TRP A 179 0.22 5.92 -8.70
C TRP A 179 0.67 5.74 -10.15
N LEU A 180 -0.24 5.77 -11.12
CA LEU A 180 0.11 5.77 -12.54
C LEU A 180 0.88 7.04 -12.92
N SER A 181 0.44 8.20 -12.43
CA SER A 181 1.13 9.48 -12.67
C SER A 181 2.54 9.48 -12.07
N ALA A 182 2.71 8.93 -10.86
CA ALA A 182 4.02 8.77 -10.24
C ALA A 182 4.92 7.84 -11.06
N THR A 183 4.39 6.68 -11.47
CA THR A 183 5.13 5.69 -12.28
C THR A 183 5.62 6.30 -13.60
N ALA A 184 4.77 7.06 -14.28
CA ALA A 184 5.13 7.74 -15.53
C ALA A 184 6.27 8.76 -15.37
N GLN A 185 6.52 9.24 -14.15
CA GLN A 185 7.58 10.18 -13.78
C GLN A 185 8.79 9.49 -13.14
N GLY A 186 8.88 8.16 -13.21
CA GLY A 186 9.96 7.37 -12.61
C GLY A 186 9.92 7.33 -11.08
N MET A 187 8.74 7.57 -10.50
CA MET A 187 8.52 7.51 -9.07
C MET A 187 7.74 6.27 -8.66
N GLY A 188 8.07 5.80 -7.47
CA GLY A 188 7.40 4.71 -6.79
C GLY A 188 6.50 5.19 -5.67
N LEU A 189 5.69 4.28 -5.14
CA LEU A 189 4.73 4.55 -4.07
C LEU A 189 4.53 3.34 -3.17
N GLN A 190 4.31 3.60 -1.88
CA GLN A 190 3.84 2.58 -0.92
C GLN A 190 2.88 3.20 0.09
N PHE A 191 1.96 2.39 0.60
CA PHE A 191 1.09 2.76 1.72
C PHE A 191 1.86 2.71 3.03
N VAL A 192 1.64 3.71 3.89
CA VAL A 192 2.07 3.70 5.30
C VAL A 192 0.86 3.30 6.14
N SER A 193 0.51 2.01 6.10
CA SER A 193 -0.73 1.50 6.69
C SER A 193 -0.60 1.02 8.13
N THR A 194 0.60 0.76 8.65
CA THR A 194 0.75 0.21 10.01
C THR A 194 0.15 1.09 11.12
N PRO A 195 0.19 2.43 11.07
CA PRO A 195 -0.53 3.24 12.04
C PRO A 195 -2.05 3.12 11.95
N GLN A 196 -2.60 2.79 10.78
CA GLN A 196 -4.05 2.72 10.54
C GLN A 196 -4.70 1.53 11.24
N GLU A 197 -3.95 0.45 11.45
CA GLU A 197 -4.41 -0.74 12.15
C GLU A 197 -4.59 -0.51 13.67
N ILE A 198 -4.10 0.62 14.20
CA ILE A 198 -4.16 0.96 15.62
C ILE A 198 -4.83 2.34 15.75
N PRO A 199 -6.10 2.42 16.17
CA PRO A 199 -6.87 3.67 16.19
C PRO A 199 -6.15 4.84 16.89
N GLU A 200 -5.47 4.57 18.02
CA GLU A 200 -4.73 5.58 18.77
C GLU A 200 -3.53 6.14 17.98
N GLN A 201 -2.83 5.28 17.22
CA GLN A 201 -1.71 5.70 16.40
C GLN A 201 -2.19 6.47 15.17
N TRP A 202 -3.31 6.05 14.57
CA TRP A 202 -3.90 6.77 13.45
C TRP A 202 -4.39 8.16 13.85
N ALA A 203 -5.03 8.28 15.02
CA ALA A 203 -5.42 9.57 15.58
C ALA A 203 -4.22 10.50 15.80
N ARG A 204 -3.07 9.97 16.26
CA ARG A 204 -1.82 10.75 16.38
C ARG A 204 -1.33 11.28 15.04
N VAL A 205 -1.38 10.48 13.97
CA VAL A 205 -1.03 10.94 12.60
C VAL A 205 -2.00 12.03 12.14
N SER A 206 -3.31 11.81 12.29
CA SER A 206 -4.34 12.79 11.90
C SER A 206 -4.16 14.13 12.61
N ASN A 207 -3.92 14.10 13.92
CA ASN A 207 -3.69 15.30 14.74
C ASN A 207 -2.40 16.03 14.35
N LEU A 208 -1.32 15.28 14.09
CA LEU A 208 -0.04 15.85 13.65
C LEU A 208 -0.15 16.56 12.30
N LEU A 209 -1.01 16.05 11.41
CA LEU A 209 -1.30 16.67 10.12
C LEU A 209 -2.33 17.80 10.21
N GLY A 210 -2.93 18.04 11.38
CA GLY A 210 -3.94 19.09 11.58
C GLY A 210 -5.20 18.86 10.76
N VAL A 211 -5.59 17.59 10.54
CA VAL A 211 -6.80 17.27 9.75
C VAL A 211 -8.03 17.80 10.49
N PRO A 212 -8.84 18.68 9.87
CA PRO A 212 -10.03 19.23 10.50
C PRO A 212 -11.10 18.17 10.81
N ALA A 213 -12.01 18.47 11.73
CA ALA A 213 -13.02 17.53 12.20
C ALA A 213 -14.02 17.11 11.11
N GLU A 214 -14.26 17.96 10.11
CA GLU A 214 -15.12 17.68 8.96
C GLU A 214 -14.52 16.68 7.96
N TYR A 215 -13.21 16.41 8.06
CA TYR A 215 -12.52 15.41 7.25
C TYR A 215 -12.09 14.20 8.09
N GLU A 216 -11.94 13.07 7.42
CA GLU A 216 -11.31 11.88 7.96
C GLU A 216 -10.03 11.59 7.18
N LEU A 217 -8.89 11.45 7.87
CA LEU A 217 -7.68 10.97 7.21
C LEU A 217 -7.86 9.50 6.85
N ILE A 218 -7.82 9.17 5.56
CA ILE A 218 -8.08 7.81 5.07
C ILE A 218 -6.80 7.09 4.68
N LEU A 219 -5.85 7.79 4.05
CA LEU A 219 -4.61 7.18 3.56
C LEU A 219 -3.41 8.05 3.88
N LEU A 220 -2.27 7.38 4.07
CA LEU A 220 -0.95 7.99 4.07
C LEU A 220 -0.07 7.19 3.11
N LEU A 221 0.48 7.87 2.12
CA LEU A 221 1.33 7.27 1.09
C LEU A 221 2.74 7.85 1.21
N ARG A 222 3.76 7.05 0.93
CA ARG A 222 5.13 7.53 0.72
C ARG A 222 5.46 7.47 -0.77
N LEU A 223 6.14 8.51 -1.26
CA LEU A 223 6.52 8.66 -2.67
C LEU A 223 7.97 9.12 -2.80
N GLY A 224 8.61 8.73 -3.90
CA GLY A 224 9.98 9.11 -4.21
C GLY A 224 10.42 8.53 -5.56
N TYR A 225 11.53 9.04 -6.09
CA TYR A 225 12.11 8.46 -7.31
C TYR A 225 12.67 7.09 -7.01
N GLU A 226 12.44 6.15 -7.92
CA GLU A 226 13.04 4.83 -7.81
C GLU A 226 14.50 4.88 -8.29
N ASP A 227 15.34 4.13 -7.59
CA ASP A 227 16.73 3.89 -7.98
C ASP A 227 16.99 2.39 -7.89
N PRO A 228 17.15 1.69 -9.03
CA PRO A 228 17.32 0.24 -9.06
C PRO A 228 18.65 -0.22 -8.44
N THR A 229 19.57 0.69 -8.15
CA THR A 229 20.84 0.38 -7.47
C THR A 229 20.70 0.28 -5.95
N ILE A 230 19.60 0.83 -5.39
CA ILE A 230 19.32 0.76 -3.96
C ILE A 230 18.99 -0.69 -3.57
N LYS A 231 19.69 -1.19 -2.55
CA LYS A 231 19.42 -2.52 -1.99
C LYS A 231 18.03 -2.60 -1.37
N ARG A 232 17.35 -3.71 -1.66
CA ARG A 232 16.07 -4.08 -1.03
C ARG A 232 16.22 -4.25 0.50
N PRO A 233 15.15 -4.04 1.28
CA PRO A 233 15.14 -4.26 2.72
C PRO A 233 15.50 -5.70 3.13
N THR A 234 15.82 -5.88 4.41
CA THR A 234 16.18 -7.18 4.98
C THR A 234 15.05 -8.21 4.88
N ILE A 235 13.81 -7.76 5.05
CA ILE A 235 12.60 -8.53 4.84
C ILE A 235 11.81 -7.79 3.77
N ASP A 236 11.63 -8.44 2.63
CA ASP A 236 10.93 -7.88 1.48
C ASP A 236 10.21 -9.00 0.71
N TRP A 237 9.27 -8.59 -0.14
CA TRP A 237 8.43 -9.49 -0.92
C TRP A 237 8.20 -8.97 -2.33
N THR A 238 7.73 -9.87 -3.18
CA THR A 238 7.23 -9.56 -4.53
C THR A 238 5.79 -10.05 -4.67
N SER A 239 5.02 -9.44 -5.57
CA SER A 239 3.64 -9.86 -5.86
C SER A 239 3.25 -9.61 -7.34
N PRO A 240 4.03 -10.10 -8.32
CA PRO A 240 3.75 -9.89 -9.74
C PRO A 240 2.59 -10.76 -10.26
N GLN A 241 2.28 -11.88 -9.59
CA GLN A 241 1.27 -12.82 -10.06
C GLN A 241 -0.10 -12.18 -10.21
N ARG A 242 -0.82 -12.59 -11.26
CA ARG A 242 -2.20 -12.19 -11.52
C ARG A 242 -2.99 -13.45 -11.87
N LYS A 243 -4.20 -13.55 -11.33
CA LYS A 243 -5.18 -14.56 -11.73
C LYS A 243 -5.52 -14.40 -13.21
N ALA A 244 -5.80 -15.52 -13.86
CA ALA A 244 -6.27 -15.52 -15.24
C ALA A 244 -7.63 -14.82 -15.34
N VAL A 245 -7.97 -14.29 -16.51
CA VAL A 245 -9.25 -13.58 -16.71
C VAL A 245 -10.43 -14.53 -16.45
N GLU A 246 -10.26 -15.80 -16.79
CA GLU A 246 -11.23 -16.88 -16.65
C GLU A 246 -11.53 -17.21 -15.17
N GLU A 247 -10.60 -16.90 -14.26
CA GLU A 247 -10.83 -17.03 -12.81
C GLU A 247 -11.63 -15.86 -12.22
N LEU A 248 -11.59 -14.69 -12.88
CA LEU A 248 -12.11 -13.43 -12.36
C LEU A 248 -13.43 -13.01 -13.01
N ALA A 249 -13.63 -13.39 -14.27
CA ALA A 249 -14.74 -12.93 -15.09
C ALA A 249 -15.70 -14.07 -15.42
N PHE A 250 -16.99 -13.74 -15.36
CA PHE A 250 -18.07 -14.58 -15.85
C PHE A 250 -18.81 -13.84 -16.98
N ARG A 251 -19.50 -14.58 -17.84
CA ARG A 251 -20.31 -14.04 -18.94
C ARG A 251 -21.79 -14.16 -18.62
N GLU A 252 -22.52 -13.04 -18.73
CA GLU A 252 -23.95 -12.87 -18.40
C GLU A 252 -24.35 -13.16 -16.94
N THR A 253 -24.00 -14.33 -16.40
CA THR A 253 -24.39 -14.79 -15.07
C THR A 253 -23.23 -15.36 -14.28
N TRP A 254 -23.30 -15.28 -12.96
CA TRP A 254 -22.26 -15.80 -12.07
C TRP A 254 -22.06 -17.31 -12.29
N GLY A 255 -20.79 -17.72 -12.46
CA GLY A 255 -20.43 -19.12 -12.69
C GLY A 255 -20.36 -19.54 -14.17
N GLN A 256 -20.85 -18.73 -15.12
CA GLN A 256 -20.63 -19.00 -16.55
C GLN A 256 -19.25 -18.48 -16.99
N PRO A 257 -18.29 -19.35 -17.36
CA PRO A 257 -16.93 -18.92 -17.63
C PRO A 257 -16.83 -17.88 -18.76
N PHE A 258 -15.94 -16.91 -18.59
CA PHE A 258 -15.61 -15.94 -19.62
C PHE A 258 -14.67 -16.57 -20.68
N ALA A 259 -15.24 -17.31 -21.64
CA ALA A 259 -14.47 -17.94 -22.72
C ALA A 259 -14.31 -17.01 -23.94
N ASP A 260 -13.15 -17.02 -24.60
CA ASP A 260 -12.93 -16.28 -25.84
C ASP A 260 -13.92 -16.69 -26.94
N ARG A 261 -14.59 -15.70 -27.55
CA ARG A 261 -15.57 -15.95 -28.63
C ARG A 261 -14.92 -16.36 -29.95
N THR A 262 -13.59 -16.35 -30.05
CA THR A 262 -12.83 -16.56 -31.28
C THR A 262 -12.79 -18.02 -31.75
N ALA A 263 -13.46 -18.95 -31.07
CA ALA A 263 -13.57 -20.34 -31.52
C ALA A 263 -14.84 -20.68 -32.31
N HIS A 264 -15.88 -19.83 -32.33
CA HIS A 264 -17.12 -20.08 -33.08
C HIS A 264 -17.50 -18.88 -33.94
N GLY A 265 -16.74 -18.70 -35.02
CA GLY A 265 -17.21 -18.01 -36.22
C GLY A 265 -17.38 -19.05 -37.33
N GLU A 266 -18.60 -19.58 -37.44
CA GLU A 266 -19.35 -19.91 -38.67
C GLU A 266 -20.84 -19.94 -38.32
#